data_AF-A0A917PNB7-F1
#
_entry.id   AF-A0A917PNB7-F1
#
_cell.length_a   1.000
_cell.length_b   1.000
_cell.length_c   1.000
_cell.angle_alpha   90.00
_cell.angle_beta   90.00
_cell.angle_gamma   90.00
#
_symmetry.space_group_name_H-M   'P 1'
#
loop_
_entity.id
_entity.type
_entity.pdbx_description
1 polymer ?
#
loop_
_entity_poly.entity_id
_entity_poly.type
_entity_poly.pdbx_seq_one_letter_code
_entity_poly.pdbx_strand_id
1 'polypeptide(L)'
;MVVSHKAAIVVGISAVVAVLAGQAFNSFACYEHSLALYLTAVGMFLIIPLLPALASLATANPLRAVGACLLLLPWLGFAYYTDCVRPYTGGGASMVYVSVLLFGTPSSLVGALLTGPVLRIVGVKVGKA
;
A
#
# COMPACT_ATOMS: atom_id res chain seq x y z
N MET A 1 -5.91 21.68 12.46
CA MET A 1 -5.63 20.54 13.38
C MET A 1 -4.14 20.27 13.38
N VAL A 2 -3.50 20.16 14.56
CA VAL A 2 -2.07 19.84 14.67
C VAL A 2 -1.95 18.38 15.10
N VAL A 3 -1.20 17.59 14.34
CA VAL A 3 -0.88 16.20 14.66
C VAL A 3 0.59 16.14 15.06
N SER A 4 0.87 15.51 16.20
CA SER A 4 2.26 15.34 16.64
C SER A 4 3.03 14.46 15.66
N HIS A 5 4.31 14.72 15.47
CA HIS A 5 5.15 13.91 14.59
C HIS A 5 5.13 12.42 14.97
N LYS A 6 5.13 12.11 16.28
CA LYS A 6 5.03 10.73 16.77
C LYS A 6 3.71 10.07 16.35
N ALA A 7 2.58 10.77 16.52
CA ALA A 7 1.28 10.26 16.09
C ALA A 7 1.22 10.07 14.57
N ALA A 8 1.78 11.01 13.80
CA ALA A 8 1.85 10.90 12.34
C ALA A 8 2.63 9.66 11.88
N ILE A 9 3.76 9.35 12.53
CA ILE A 9 4.52 8.11 12.26
C ILE A 9 3.67 6.88 12.57
N VAL A 10 3.04 6.82 13.74
CA VAL A 10 2.21 5.66 14.13
C VAL A 10 1.09 5.41 13.13
N VAL A 11 0.42 6.47 12.67
CA VAL A 11 -0.63 6.40 11.65
C VAL A 11 -0.07 5.96 10.30
N GLY A 12 1.11 6.43 9.91
CA GLY A 12 1.76 5.98 8.68
C GLY A 12 2.16 4.50 8.75
N ILE A 13 2.72 4.06 9.87
CA ILE A 13 3.09 2.65 10.10
C ILE A 13 1.83 1.77 10.08
N SER A 14 0.74 2.19 10.72
CA SER A 14 -0.50 1.40 10.71
C SER A 14 -1.08 1.26 9.31
N ALA A 15 -0.97 2.29 8.46
CA ALA A 15 -1.37 2.20 7.05
C ALA A 15 -0.50 1.20 6.26
N VAL A 16 0.81 1.18 6.49
CA VAL A 16 1.73 0.18 5.91
C VAL A 16 1.36 -1.23 6.36
N VAL A 17 1.11 -1.42 7.67
CA VAL A 17 0.68 -2.71 8.23
C VAL A 17 -0.64 -3.17 7.61
N ALA A 18 -1.60 -2.26 7.36
CA ALA A 18 -2.85 -2.59 6.71
C ALA A 18 -2.66 -3.10 5.27
N VAL A 19 -1.72 -2.52 4.50
CA VAL A 19 -1.36 -3.01 3.16
C VAL A 19 -0.74 -4.41 3.23
N LEU A 20 0.19 -4.63 4.17
CA LEU A 20 0.79 -5.94 4.40
C LEU A 20 -0.26 -6.98 4.83
N ALA A 21 -1.21 -6.60 5.68
CA ALA A 21 -2.33 -7.44 6.08
C ALA A 21 -3.25 -7.77 4.89
N GLY A 22 -3.51 -6.81 3.99
CA GLY A 22 -4.23 -7.07 2.74
C GLY A 22 -3.51 -8.07 1.83
N GLN A 23 -2.19 -7.95 1.70
CA GLN A 23 -1.40 -8.93 0.95
C GLN A 23 -1.36 -10.30 1.63
N ALA A 24 -1.31 -10.34 2.96
CA ALA A 24 -1.36 -11.56 3.74
C ALA A 24 -2.71 -12.25 3.53
N PHE A 25 -3.82 -11.50 3.57
CA PHE A 25 -5.15 -12.01 3.25
C PHE A 25 -5.19 -12.66 1.86
N ASN A 26 -4.72 -11.96 0.81
CA ASN A 26 -4.66 -12.54 -0.53
C ASN A 26 -3.82 -13.83 -0.55
N SER A 27 -2.65 -13.80 0.08
CA SER A 27 -1.71 -14.93 0.11
C SER A 27 -2.28 -16.16 0.81
N PHE A 28 -2.86 -16.01 1.99
CA PHE A 28 -3.33 -17.14 2.79
C PHE A 28 -4.76 -17.58 2.42
N ALA A 29 -5.67 -16.65 2.15
CA ALA A 29 -7.08 -16.96 1.92
C ALA A 29 -7.39 -17.35 0.47
N CYS A 30 -6.58 -16.90 -0.49
CA CYS A 30 -6.81 -17.22 -1.90
C CYS A 30 -5.75 -18.15 -2.48
N TYR A 31 -4.46 -17.83 -2.31
CA TYR A 31 -3.38 -18.59 -2.93
C TYR A 31 -2.86 -19.76 -2.07
N GLU A 32 -3.40 -19.94 -0.86
CA GLU A 32 -2.96 -20.96 0.10
C GLU A 32 -1.43 -20.97 0.33
N HIS A 33 -0.80 -19.79 0.24
CA HIS A 33 0.64 -19.65 0.37
C HIS A 33 1.12 -19.99 1.78
N SER A 34 2.32 -20.56 1.88
CA SER A 34 3.06 -20.63 3.15
C SER A 34 3.60 -19.25 3.56
N LEU A 35 4.04 -19.10 4.81
CA LEU A 35 4.67 -17.86 5.29
C LEU A 35 5.87 -17.45 4.41
N ALA A 36 6.67 -18.42 3.97
CA ALA A 36 7.81 -18.18 3.09
C ALA A 36 7.36 -17.60 1.73
N LEU A 37 6.33 -18.20 1.12
CA LEU A 37 5.78 -17.72 -0.15
C LEU A 37 5.14 -16.33 -0.03
N TYR A 38 4.45 -16.04 1.09
CA TYR A 38 3.97 -14.70 1.40
C TYR A 38 5.12 -13.68 1.45
N LEU A 39 6.20 -13.98 2.19
CA LEU A 39 7.36 -13.08 2.29
C LEU A 39 8.04 -12.87 0.92
N THR A 40 8.15 -13.92 0.12
CA THR A 40 8.66 -13.84 -1.26
C THR A 40 7.75 -12.97 -2.15
N ALA A 41 6.44 -13.14 -2.05
CA ALA A 41 5.48 -12.32 -2.80
C ALA A 41 5.54 -10.84 -2.38
N VAL A 42 5.65 -10.56 -1.08
CA VAL A 42 5.86 -9.21 -0.57
C VAL A 42 7.17 -8.63 -1.13
N GLY A 43 8.26 -9.38 -1.05
CA GLY A 43 9.59 -8.94 -1.49
C GLY A 43 9.71 -8.70 -2.99
N MET A 44 8.99 -9.45 -3.83
CA MET A 44 9.09 -9.30 -5.28
C MET A 44 8.05 -8.33 -5.85
N PHE A 45 6.81 -8.37 -5.37
CA PHE A 45 5.70 -7.65 -6.02
C PHE A 45 5.18 -6.46 -5.22
N LEU A 46 5.29 -6.48 -3.88
CA LEU A 46 4.70 -5.43 -3.04
C LEU A 46 5.71 -4.41 -2.53
N ILE A 47 6.96 -4.79 -2.32
CA ILE A 47 7.93 -3.89 -1.68
C ILE A 47 8.16 -2.64 -2.53
N ILE A 48 8.26 -2.80 -3.86
CA ILE A 48 8.48 -1.71 -4.82
C ILE A 48 7.34 -0.69 -4.76
N PRO A 49 6.06 -1.07 -4.92
CA PRO A 49 4.96 -0.12 -4.80
C PRO A 49 4.77 0.41 -3.37
N LEU A 50 5.30 -0.25 -2.34
CA LEU A 50 5.27 0.22 -0.96
C LEU A 50 6.39 1.22 -0.64
N LEU A 51 7.45 1.31 -1.44
CA LEU A 51 8.58 2.23 -1.23
C LEU A 51 8.17 3.69 -1.03
N PRO A 52 7.22 4.28 -1.80
CA PRO A 52 6.79 5.67 -1.55
C PRO A 52 6.19 5.88 -0.15
N ALA A 53 5.48 4.87 0.37
CA ALA A 53 4.93 4.91 1.72
C ALA A 53 6.05 4.84 2.77
N LEU A 54 6.97 3.88 2.61
CA LEU A 54 8.12 3.71 3.52
C LEU A 54 9.02 4.95 3.53
N ALA A 55 9.32 5.50 2.36
CA ALA A 55 10.10 6.74 2.23
C ALA A 55 9.39 7.92 2.91
N SER A 56 8.06 8.01 2.79
CA SER A 56 7.27 9.07 3.41
C SER A 56 7.38 9.10 4.94
N LEU A 57 7.53 7.94 5.59
CA LEU A 57 7.71 7.85 7.05
C LEU A 57 8.98 8.54 7.56
N ALA A 58 10.02 8.64 6.71
CA ALA A 58 11.27 9.32 7.03
C ALA A 58 11.26 10.81 6.68
N THR A 59 10.14 11.35 6.17
CA THR A 59 10.02 12.77 5.82
C THR A 59 9.43 13.60 6.96
N ALA A 60 9.47 14.93 6.82
CA ALA A 60 8.82 15.86 7.75
C ALA A 60 7.28 15.70 7.83
N ASN A 61 6.66 14.96 6.89
CA ASN A 61 5.23 14.66 6.93
C ASN A 61 4.97 13.15 6.72
N PRO A 62 5.08 12.34 7.79
CA PRO A 62 4.83 10.90 7.75
C PRO A 62 3.42 10.49 7.30
N LEU A 63 2.42 11.39 7.43
CA LEU A 63 1.05 11.10 6.98
C LEU A 63 0.94 10.89 5.47
N ARG A 64 1.94 11.32 4.69
CA ARG A 64 2.02 11.01 3.25
C ARG A 64 2.05 9.51 2.96
N ALA A 65 2.53 8.70 3.90
CA ALA A 65 2.47 7.25 3.81
C ALA A 65 1.03 6.73 3.71
N VAL A 66 0.07 7.40 4.37
CA VAL A 66 -1.34 7.01 4.34
C VAL A 66 -1.90 7.11 2.93
N GLY A 67 -1.69 8.22 2.22
CA GLY A 67 -2.21 8.34 0.86
C GLY A 67 -1.52 7.42 -0.14
N ALA A 68 -0.22 7.15 0.06
CA ALA A 68 0.49 6.14 -0.72
C ALA A 68 -0.16 4.76 -0.56
N CYS A 69 -0.41 4.34 0.69
CA CYS A 69 -1.09 3.08 1.00
C CYS A 69 -2.54 3.06 0.49
N LEU A 70 -3.29 4.16 0.62
CA LEU A 70 -4.68 4.26 0.15
C LEU A 70 -4.80 4.08 -1.36
N LEU A 71 -3.86 4.60 -2.15
CA LEU A 71 -3.88 4.43 -3.60
C LEU A 71 -3.22 3.11 -4.06
N LEU A 72 -2.54 2.40 -3.15
CA LEU A 72 -2.02 1.05 -3.40
C LEU A 72 -3.07 -0.04 -3.12
N LEU A 73 -3.84 0.08 -2.04
CA LEU A 73 -4.81 -0.93 -1.59
C LEU A 73 -5.79 -1.41 -2.68
N PRO A 74 -6.38 -0.54 -3.53
CA PRO A 74 -7.28 -0.98 -4.59
C PRO A 74 -6.64 -1.98 -5.56
N TRP A 75 -5.33 -1.92 -5.79
CA TRP A 75 -4.62 -2.86 -6.64
C TRP A 75 -4.52 -4.25 -6.01
N LEU A 76 -4.35 -4.34 -4.69
CA LEU A 76 -4.42 -5.61 -3.97
C LEU A 76 -5.84 -6.20 -4.00
N GLY A 77 -6.86 -5.35 -3.87
CA GLY A 77 -8.25 -5.75 -4.04
C GLY A 77 -8.55 -6.23 -5.47
N PHE A 78 -8.00 -5.56 -6.49
CA PHE A 78 -8.13 -5.96 -7.88
C PHE A 78 -7.46 -7.31 -8.17
N ALA A 79 -6.27 -7.56 -7.61
CA ALA A 79 -5.61 -8.85 -7.70
C ALA A 79 -6.47 -9.98 -7.09
N TYR A 80 -6.98 -9.76 -5.88
CA TYR A 80 -7.89 -10.70 -5.22
C TYR A 80 -9.15 -10.96 -6.05
N TYR A 81 -9.76 -9.90 -6.58
CA TYR A 81 -10.97 -10.05 -7.40
C TYR A 81 -10.70 -10.89 -8.65
N THR A 82 -9.59 -10.62 -9.34
CA THR A 82 -9.25 -11.28 -10.61
C THR A 82 -8.88 -12.75 -10.44
N ASP A 83 -8.27 -13.12 -9.33
CA ASP A 83 -7.79 -14.49 -9.14
C ASP A 83 -8.75 -15.34 -8.31
N CYS A 84 -9.53 -14.73 -7.41
CA CYS A 84 -10.24 -15.45 -6.36
C CYS A 84 -11.77 -15.29 -6.44
N VAL A 85 -12.25 -14.14 -6.94
CA VAL A 85 -13.71 -13.88 -7.05
C VAL A 85 -14.20 -14.19 -8.47
N ARG A 86 -13.46 -13.75 -9.49
CA ARG A 86 -13.74 -14.03 -10.89
C ARG A 86 -12.47 -14.51 -11.60
N PRO A 87 -12.04 -15.76 -11.34
CA PRO A 87 -10.77 -16.29 -11.80
C PRO A 87 -10.57 -16.12 -13.31
N TYR A 88 -9.37 -15.73 -13.70
CA TYR A 88 -8.95 -15.66 -15.09
C TYR A 88 -9.09 -17.02 -15.79
N THR A 89 -9.77 -17.05 -16.96
CA THR A 89 -10.09 -18.28 -17.70
C THR A 89 -9.27 -18.47 -18.98
N GLY A 90 -8.31 -17.59 -19.28
CA GLY A 90 -7.56 -17.60 -20.54
C GLY A 90 -6.39 -18.60 -20.63
N GLY A 91 -6.47 -19.74 -19.93
CA GLY A 91 -5.58 -20.89 -20.15
C GLY A 91 -4.13 -20.78 -19.65
N GLY A 92 -3.79 -19.79 -18.82
CA GLY A 92 -2.45 -19.59 -18.24
C GLY A 92 -2.48 -19.08 -16.80
N ALA A 93 -1.31 -18.95 -16.16
CA ALA A 93 -1.19 -18.38 -14.81
C ALA A 93 -1.54 -16.88 -14.83
N SER A 94 -2.32 -16.43 -13.86
CA SER A 94 -2.68 -15.02 -13.75
C SER A 94 -1.45 -14.17 -13.45
N MET A 95 -1.28 -13.11 -14.23
CA MET A 95 -0.20 -12.12 -14.07
C MET A 95 -0.69 -10.83 -13.40
N VAL A 96 -1.82 -10.87 -12.68
CA VAL A 96 -2.44 -9.67 -12.10
C VAL A 96 -1.52 -8.92 -11.12
N TYR A 97 -0.61 -9.62 -10.44
CA TYR A 97 0.40 -9.01 -9.57
C TYR A 97 1.43 -8.16 -10.34
N VAL A 98 1.60 -8.36 -11.65
CA VAL A 98 2.36 -7.43 -12.49
C VAL A 98 1.64 -6.10 -12.61
N SER A 99 0.30 -6.08 -12.65
CA SER A 99 -0.48 -4.84 -12.62
C SER A 99 -0.33 -4.14 -11.26
N VAL A 100 -0.29 -4.87 -10.15
CA VAL A 100 0.01 -4.31 -8.82
C VAL A 100 1.38 -3.64 -8.82
N LEU A 101 2.40 -4.29 -9.40
CA LEU A 101 3.74 -3.72 -9.48
C LEU A 101 3.78 -2.48 -10.39
N LEU A 102 3.28 -2.58 -11.63
CA LEU A 102 3.40 -1.54 -12.65
C LEU A 102 2.50 -0.33 -12.40
N PHE A 103 1.28 -0.53 -11.91
CA PHE A 103 0.31 0.54 -11.68
C PHE A 103 0.15 0.91 -10.20
N GLY A 104 0.38 -0.03 -9.28
CA GLY A 104 0.40 0.27 -7.85
C GLY A 104 1.56 1.20 -7.48
N THR A 105 2.72 1.07 -8.13
CA THR A 105 3.88 1.95 -7.87
C THR A 105 3.60 3.42 -8.20
N PRO A 106 3.20 3.79 -9.44
CA PRO A 106 2.86 5.17 -9.74
C PRO A 106 1.65 5.66 -8.94
N SER A 107 0.65 4.80 -8.66
CA SER A 107 -0.49 5.18 -7.82
C SER A 107 -0.07 5.53 -6.39
N SER A 108 0.80 4.71 -5.79
CA SER A 108 1.38 4.95 -4.47
C SER A 108 2.21 6.24 -4.44
N LEU A 109 3.00 6.50 -5.48
CA LEU A 109 3.77 7.74 -5.61
C LEU A 109 2.84 8.97 -5.70
N VAL A 110 1.81 8.91 -6.56
CA VAL A 110 0.80 9.97 -6.67
C VAL A 110 0.10 10.19 -5.33
N GLY A 111 -0.25 9.11 -4.63
CA GLY A 111 -0.86 9.18 -3.30
C GLY A 111 0.04 9.89 -2.29
N ALA A 112 1.32 9.54 -2.26
CA ALA A 112 2.32 10.22 -1.42
C ALA A 112 2.43 11.71 -1.77
N LEU A 113 2.46 12.07 -3.06
CA LEU A 113 2.62 13.45 -3.53
C LEU A 113 1.37 14.30 -3.24
N LEU A 114 0.17 13.79 -3.51
CA LEU A 114 -1.09 14.52 -3.35
C LEU A 114 -1.51 14.68 -1.88
N THR A 115 -1.09 13.77 -1.00
CA THR A 115 -1.45 13.84 0.42
C THR A 115 -0.97 15.14 1.07
N GLY A 116 0.21 15.64 0.71
CA GLY A 116 0.74 16.90 1.25
C GLY A 116 -0.18 18.10 0.97
N PRO A 117 -0.48 18.41 -0.30
CA PRO A 117 -1.46 19.43 -0.68
C PRO A 117 -2.83 19.23 -0.04
N VAL A 118 -3.36 18.01 -0.04
CA VAL A 118 -4.69 17.71 0.55
C VAL A 118 -4.70 18.04 2.04
N LEU A 119 -3.70 17.58 2.81
CA LEU A 119 -3.58 17.89 4.24
C LEU A 119 -3.49 19.39 4.50
N ARG A 120 -2.79 20.14 3.63
CA ARG A 120 -2.71 21.61 3.72
C ARG A 120 -4.08 22.26 3.51
N ILE A 121 -4.86 21.80 2.53
CA ILE A 121 -6.20 22.32 2.23
C ILE A 121 -7.15 22.07 3.40
N VAL A 122 -7.09 20.89 4.02
CA VAL A 122 -7.92 20.56 5.20
C VAL A 122 -7.36 21.12 6.53
N GLY A 123 -6.28 21.91 6.47
CA GLY A 123 -5.70 22.56 7.65
C GLY A 123 -5.03 21.61 8.65
N VAL A 124 -4.58 20.43 8.20
CA VAL A 124 -3.80 19.47 8.99
C VAL A 124 -2.32 19.80 8.86
N LYS A 125 -1.66 20.01 10.00
CA LYS A 125 -0.20 20.25 10.08
C LYS A 125 0.45 19.20 10.95
N VAL A 126 1.54 18.62 10.47
CA VAL A 126 2.41 17.75 11.29
C VAL A 126 3.50 18.61 11.90
N GLY A 127 3.65 18.53 13.22
CA GLY A 127 4.63 19.35 13.95
C GLY A 127 5.01 18.75 15.29
N LYS A 128 5.89 19.45 16.01
CA LYS A 128 6.07 19.21 17.45
C LYS A 128 4.80 19.72 18.13
N ALA A 129 4.09 18.82 18.81
CA ALA A 129 3.03 19.19 19.73
C ALA A 129 3.63 19.94 20.92
#